data_AF-A0A5C3LXM9-F1
#
_entry.id   AF-A0A5C3LXM9-F1
#
_cell.length_a   1.000
_cell.length_b   1.000
_cell.length_c   1.000
_cell.angle_alpha   90.00
_cell.angle_beta   90.00
_cell.angle_gamma   90.00
#
_symmetry.space_group_name_H-M   'P 1'
#
loop_
_entity.id
_entity.type
_entity.pdbx_description
1 polymer ?
#
loop_
_entity_poly.entity_id
_entity_poly.type
_entity_poly.pdbx_seq_one_letter_code
_entity_poly.pdbx_strand_id
1 'polypeptide(L)'
;MCKDYPECKQSRYPSLRVVVEVYINRAVSIVKINEEDEASHPSIPRWKDAENRFEEEKKLDEAAISRYSSVAMMSVFLSSLCAALLSYAHDTYADRNGTIEHKTTDDVTTALWFISLFYAVIAALLGRKGVTDKLANIIMDMSFCSLVIGGFVFIWAEKPLGVAIPFTIAIGIVLILYPIVAYRAPENVM
;
A
#
# COMPACT_ATOMS: atom_id res chain seq x y z
N MET A 1 11.26 19.41 62.83
CA MET A 1 10.17 19.45 61.83
C MET A 1 10.27 18.18 60.99
N CYS A 2 9.12 17.52 60.77
CA CYS A 2 8.85 16.11 60.43
C CYS A 2 9.89 15.39 59.53
N LYS A 3 10.42 14.19 59.84
CA LYS A 3 9.85 12.86 60.19
C LYS A 3 9.11 12.14 59.06
N ASP A 4 9.65 10.96 58.71
CA ASP A 4 9.02 9.70 58.28
C ASP A 4 8.21 9.65 56.97
N TYR A 5 8.74 8.92 55.97
CA TYR A 5 7.98 7.93 55.17
C TYR A 5 8.93 6.90 54.52
N PRO A 6 8.98 5.67 55.04
CA PRO A 6 9.50 4.51 54.33
C PRO A 6 8.34 3.57 54.01
N GLU A 7 7.79 3.59 52.79
CA GLU A 7 6.91 2.49 52.35
C GLU A 7 7.24 2.01 50.94
N CYS A 8 7.84 0.82 50.98
CA CYS A 8 8.12 -0.14 49.93
C CYS A 8 6.86 -0.39 49.08
N LYS A 9 6.86 0.05 47.81
CA LYS A 9 5.84 -0.38 46.84
C LYS A 9 6.13 -1.81 46.40
N GLN A 10 5.62 -2.74 47.19
CA GLN A 10 5.63 -4.17 46.91
C GLN A 10 4.83 -4.42 45.61
N SER A 11 5.53 -4.94 44.60
CA SER A 11 4.99 -5.13 43.25
C SER A 11 3.80 -6.09 43.31
N ARG A 12 2.64 -5.59 42.89
CA ARG A 12 1.37 -6.32 42.83
C ARG A 12 1.29 -7.17 41.55
N TYR A 13 2.37 -7.89 41.22
CA TYR A 13 2.33 -8.92 40.19
C TYR A 13 2.02 -10.24 40.87
N PRO A 14 0.91 -10.92 40.51
CA PRO A 14 0.73 -12.31 40.95
C PRO A 14 1.95 -13.09 40.48
N SER A 15 2.59 -13.82 41.40
CA SER A 15 3.76 -14.64 41.05
C SER A 15 3.42 -15.48 39.82
N LEU A 16 4.33 -15.56 38.85
CA LEU A 16 4.12 -16.28 37.58
C LEU A 16 3.52 -17.69 37.78
N ARG A 17 3.83 -18.31 38.93
CA ARG A 17 3.27 -19.61 39.35
C ARG A 17 1.75 -19.63 39.43
N VAL A 18 1.11 -18.59 39.96
CA VAL A 18 -0.36 -18.54 40.11
C VAL A 18 -1.04 -18.42 38.76
N VAL A 19 -0.46 -17.65 37.83
CA VAL A 19 -1.01 -17.52 36.47
C VAL A 19 -0.89 -18.86 35.73
N VAL A 20 0.24 -19.55 35.86
CA VAL A 20 0.47 -20.85 35.21
C VAL A 20 -0.45 -21.93 35.78
N GLU A 21 -0.66 -22.00 37.10
CA GLU A 21 -1.58 -22.99 37.70
C GLU A 21 -3.03 -22.78 37.29
N VAL A 22 -3.50 -21.53 37.17
CA VAL A 22 -4.87 -21.25 36.72
C VAL A 22 -5.05 -21.65 35.26
N TYR A 23 -4.06 -21.41 34.40
CA TYR A 23 -4.12 -21.84 33.00
C TYR A 23 -4.06 -23.37 32.84
N ILE A 24 -3.21 -24.06 33.61
CA ILE A 24 -3.12 -25.52 33.59
C ILE A 24 -4.41 -26.16 34.10
N ASN A 25 -4.95 -25.72 35.23
CA ASN A 25 -6.20 -26.28 35.78
C ASN A 25 -7.41 -26.04 34.86
N ARG A 26 -7.43 -24.91 34.14
CA ARG A 26 -8.47 -24.62 33.15
C ARG A 26 -8.33 -25.47 31.88
N ALA A 27 -7.10 -25.74 31.44
CA ALA A 27 -6.86 -26.64 30.32
C ALA A 27 -7.27 -28.09 30.64
N VAL A 28 -6.95 -28.58 31.84
CA VAL A 28 -7.29 -29.95 32.28
C VAL A 28 -8.80 -30.17 32.41
N SER A 29 -9.55 -29.15 32.84
CA SER A 29 -11.02 -29.27 32.98
C SER A 29 -11.76 -29.21 31.65
N ILE A 30 -11.21 -28.56 30.61
CA ILE A 30 -11.79 -28.56 29.26
C ILE A 30 -11.61 -29.92 28.57
N VAL A 31 -10.51 -30.65 28.86
CA VAL A 31 -10.26 -31.98 28.28
C VAL A 31 -11.26 -33.02 28.78
N LYS A 32 -11.60 -33.01 30.08
CA LYS A 32 -12.52 -34.01 30.66
C LYS A 32 -13.98 -33.90 30.20
N ILE A 33 -14.43 -32.73 29.76
CA ILE A 33 -15.82 -32.53 29.33
C ILE A 33 -16.04 -33.04 27.89
N ASN A 34 -14.98 -33.12 27.08
CA ASN A 34 -15.11 -33.52 25.68
C ASN A 34 -15.10 -35.06 25.47
N GLU A 35 -14.67 -35.85 26.46
CA GLU A 35 -14.62 -37.32 26.31
C GLU A 35 -15.99 -38.01 26.39
N GLU A 36 -16.99 -37.39 27.03
CA GLU A 36 -18.32 -38.03 27.20
C GLU A 36 -19.29 -37.74 26.03
N ASP A 37 -19.06 -36.68 25.24
CA ASP A 37 -19.94 -36.28 24.13
C ASP A 37 -19.51 -36.85 22.74
N GLU A 38 -18.30 -37.38 22.60
CA GLU A 38 -17.77 -37.90 21.30
C GLU A 38 -18.33 -39.28 20.90
N ALA A 39 -19.09 -39.96 21.75
CA ALA A 39 -19.56 -41.32 21.48
C ALA A 39 -20.80 -41.42 20.55
N SER A 40 -21.45 -40.31 20.18
CA SER A 40 -22.76 -40.36 19.49
C SER A 40 -22.80 -39.77 18.08
N HIS A 41 -21.80 -38.98 17.67
CA HIS A 41 -21.69 -38.47 16.29
C HIS A 41 -20.21 -38.26 15.93
N PRO A 42 -19.73 -38.69 14.75
CA PRO A 42 -18.40 -38.34 14.26
C PRO A 42 -18.41 -36.87 13.82
N SER A 43 -18.49 -35.97 14.80
CA SER A 43 -18.33 -34.54 14.62
C SER A 43 -16.85 -34.26 14.38
N ILE A 44 -16.56 -33.35 13.45
CA ILE A 44 -15.20 -32.88 13.20
C ILE A 44 -14.66 -32.36 14.55
N PRO A 45 -13.48 -32.82 14.99
CA PRO A 45 -13.00 -32.44 16.30
C PRO A 45 -12.72 -30.94 16.36
N ARG A 46 -13.24 -30.28 17.40
CA ARG A 46 -13.25 -28.82 17.60
C ARG A 46 -11.90 -28.11 17.43
N TRP A 47 -10.80 -28.84 17.61
CA TRP A 47 -9.44 -28.32 17.39
C TRP A 47 -9.12 -28.11 15.91
N LYS A 48 -9.67 -28.91 14.98
CA LYS A 48 -9.51 -28.69 13.53
C LYS A 48 -10.16 -27.38 13.08
N ASP A 49 -11.29 -27.00 13.68
CA ASP A 49 -11.95 -25.72 13.37
C ASP A 49 -11.15 -24.50 13.88
N ALA A 50 -10.35 -24.67 14.93
CA ALA A 50 -9.45 -23.63 15.41
C ALA A 50 -8.22 -23.49 14.50
N GLU A 51 -7.66 -24.62 14.05
CA GLU A 51 -6.54 -24.67 13.11
C GLU A 51 -6.90 -24.03 11.76
N ASN A 52 -8.06 -24.39 11.19
CA ASN A 52 -8.55 -23.81 9.94
C ASN A 52 -8.74 -22.29 10.04
N ARG A 53 -9.29 -21.78 11.15
CA ARG A 53 -9.45 -20.33 11.37
C ARG A 53 -8.11 -19.60 11.47
N PHE A 54 -7.14 -20.19 12.16
CA PHE A 54 -5.81 -19.61 12.27
C PHE A 54 -5.08 -19.57 10.92
N GLU A 55 -5.24 -20.60 10.09
CA GLU A 55 -4.72 -20.59 8.72
C GLU A 55 -5.40 -19.53 7.83
N GLU A 56 -6.71 -19.36 7.95
CA GLU A 56 -7.44 -18.31 7.23
C GLU A 56 -6.98 -16.90 7.62
N GLU A 57 -6.83 -16.62 8.92
CA GLU A 57 -6.31 -15.34 9.43
C GLU A 57 -4.89 -15.08 8.90
N LYS A 58 -4.02 -16.10 8.94
CA LYS A 58 -2.65 -15.97 8.43
C LYS A 58 -2.60 -15.67 6.93
N LYS A 59 -3.44 -16.35 6.12
CA LYS A 59 -3.54 -16.09 4.67
C LYS A 59 -4.04 -14.68 4.40
N LEU A 60 -4.95 -14.17 5.22
CA LEU A 60 -5.48 -12.81 5.10
C LEU A 60 -4.38 -11.76 5.39
N ASP A 61 -3.57 -11.98 6.43
CA ASP A 61 -2.45 -11.11 6.79
C ASP A 61 -1.35 -11.12 5.73
N GLU A 62 -0.99 -12.28 5.18
CA GLU A 62 -0.01 -12.40 4.10
C GLU A 62 -0.48 -11.68 2.83
N ALA A 63 -1.76 -11.79 2.49
CA ALA A 63 -2.36 -11.08 1.36
C ALA A 63 -2.34 -9.56 1.57
N ALA A 64 -2.60 -9.08 2.79
CA ALA A 64 -2.54 -7.65 3.13
C ALA A 64 -1.10 -7.12 3.02
N ILE A 65 -0.11 -7.82 3.59
CA ILE A 65 1.31 -7.45 3.53
C ILE A 65 1.81 -7.36 2.08
N SER A 66 1.44 -8.34 1.25
CA SER A 66 1.80 -8.36 -0.18
C SER A 66 1.28 -7.14 -0.93
N ARG A 67 0.02 -6.74 -0.67
CA ARG A 67 -0.58 -5.55 -1.28
C ARG A 67 0.13 -4.26 -0.86
N TYR A 68 0.42 -4.08 0.43
CA TYR A 68 1.15 -2.90 0.92
C TYR A 68 2.53 -2.77 0.28
N SER A 69 3.23 -3.91 0.13
CA SER A 69 4.53 -3.96 -0.53
C SER A 69 4.48 -3.44 -1.97
N SER A 70 3.45 -3.84 -2.73
CA SER A 70 3.28 -3.42 -4.13
C SER A 70 3.04 -1.92 -4.29
N VAL A 71 2.16 -1.31 -3.48
CA VAL A 71 1.85 0.12 -3.53
C VAL A 71 3.06 0.96 -3.11
N ALA A 72 3.81 0.49 -2.11
CA ALA A 72 5.06 1.14 -1.69
C ALA A 72 6.13 1.09 -2.79
N MET A 73 6.30 -0.03 -3.48
CA MET A 73 7.25 -0.12 -4.61
C MET A 73 6.84 0.80 -5.76
N MET A 74 5.55 0.81 -6.12
CA MET A 74 5.05 1.65 -7.21
C MET A 74 5.17 3.14 -6.90
N SER A 75 4.88 3.56 -5.67
CA SER A 75 5.08 4.96 -5.26
C SER A 75 6.55 5.40 -5.31
N VAL A 76 7.48 4.56 -4.85
CA VAL A 76 8.92 4.84 -4.94
C VAL A 76 9.35 4.95 -6.40
N PHE A 77 8.91 4.02 -7.24
CA PHE A 77 9.19 4.04 -8.67
C PHE A 77 8.66 5.32 -9.33
N LEU A 78 7.37 5.65 -9.16
CA LEU A 78 6.79 6.88 -9.69
C LEU A 78 7.52 8.12 -9.18
N SER A 79 7.85 8.17 -7.89
CA SER A 79 8.56 9.31 -7.31
C SER A 79 9.95 9.49 -7.94
N SER A 80 10.68 8.39 -8.15
CA SER A 80 11.98 8.42 -8.82
C SER A 80 11.89 8.87 -10.28
N LEU A 81 10.85 8.43 -10.99
CA LEU A 81 10.59 8.81 -12.37
C LEU A 81 10.23 10.30 -12.48
N CYS A 82 9.38 10.82 -11.59
CA CYS A 82 9.06 12.25 -11.51
C CYS A 82 10.32 13.08 -11.25
N ALA A 83 11.18 12.66 -10.32
CA ALA A 83 12.42 13.36 -10.01
C ALA A 83 13.38 13.38 -11.21
N ALA A 84 13.51 12.25 -11.93
CA ALA A 84 14.33 12.15 -13.13
C ALA A 84 13.80 13.06 -14.26
N LEU A 85 12.48 13.06 -14.48
CA LEU A 85 11.85 13.92 -15.48
C LEU A 85 11.97 15.40 -15.14
N LEU A 86 11.74 15.79 -13.87
CA LEU A 86 11.94 17.16 -13.41
C LEU A 86 13.39 17.62 -13.59
N SER A 87 14.36 16.76 -13.29
CA SER A 87 15.78 17.06 -13.55
C SER A 87 16.04 17.27 -15.03
N TYR A 88 15.54 16.37 -15.89
CA TYR A 88 15.70 16.47 -17.33
C TYR A 88 15.04 17.73 -17.92
N ALA A 89 13.84 18.07 -17.47
CA ALA A 89 13.16 19.27 -17.93
C ALA A 89 13.85 20.54 -17.43
N HIS A 90 14.37 20.56 -16.21
CA HIS A 90 15.14 21.70 -15.71
C HIS A 90 16.35 21.99 -16.63
N ASP A 91 17.10 20.96 -17.01
CA ASP A 91 18.24 21.11 -17.94
C ASP A 91 17.76 21.60 -19.32
N THR A 92 16.67 21.03 -19.83
CA THR A 92 16.09 21.44 -21.13
C THR A 92 15.59 22.89 -21.11
N TYR A 93 14.97 23.33 -20.02
CA TYR A 93 14.48 24.70 -19.84
C TYR A 93 15.60 25.71 -19.69
N ALA A 94 16.71 25.32 -19.04
CA ALA A 94 17.89 26.16 -18.90
C ALA A 94 18.53 26.48 -20.27
N ASP A 95 18.55 25.53 -21.20
CA ASP A 95 19.11 25.70 -22.54
C ASP A 95 18.31 26.67 -23.44
N ARG A 96 17.04 26.92 -23.10
CA ARG A 96 16.10 27.73 -23.93
C ARG A 96 16.28 29.25 -23.82
N ASN A 97 17.20 29.75 -23.01
CA ASN A 97 17.51 31.18 -22.87
C ASN A 97 16.27 32.10 -22.68
N GLY A 98 15.22 31.61 -22.02
CA GLY A 98 14.11 32.43 -21.53
C GLY A 98 13.18 33.03 -22.60
N THR A 99 13.07 32.44 -23.79
CA THR A 99 12.04 32.87 -24.77
C THR A 99 10.65 32.75 -24.15
N ILE A 100 9.90 33.86 -24.12
CA ILE A 100 8.59 33.98 -23.45
C ILE A 100 7.59 32.92 -23.92
N GLU A 101 7.71 32.47 -25.17
CA GLU A 101 6.80 31.54 -25.84
C GLU A 101 6.68 30.18 -25.14
N HIS A 102 7.74 29.70 -24.47
CA HIS A 102 7.74 28.38 -23.81
C HIS A 102 7.52 28.43 -22.29
N LYS A 103 7.57 29.61 -21.67
CA LYS A 103 7.53 29.72 -20.21
C LYS A 103 6.26 29.11 -19.61
N THR A 104 5.10 29.36 -20.22
CA THR A 104 3.82 28.86 -19.71
C THR A 104 3.74 27.33 -19.77
N THR A 105 4.23 26.70 -20.84
CA THR A 105 4.24 25.23 -20.96
C THR A 105 5.18 24.59 -19.96
N ASP A 106 6.31 25.25 -19.70
CA ASP A 106 7.36 24.76 -18.81
C ASP A 106 6.89 24.80 -17.34
N ASP A 107 6.22 25.90 -16.95
CA ASP A 107 5.59 26.07 -15.63
C ASP A 107 4.48 25.03 -15.40
N VAL A 108 3.60 24.81 -16.39
CA VAL A 108 2.49 23.83 -16.30
C VAL A 108 3.02 22.40 -16.18
N THR A 109 4.01 22.03 -16.99
CA THR A 109 4.63 20.70 -16.94
C THR A 109 5.28 20.44 -15.59
N THR A 110 6.04 21.42 -15.10
CA THR A 110 6.71 21.36 -13.79
C THR A 110 5.68 21.18 -12.67
N ALA A 111 4.61 21.98 -12.67
CA ALA A 111 3.54 21.87 -11.68
C ALA A 111 2.86 20.49 -11.69
N LEU A 112 2.56 19.94 -12.87
CA LEU A 112 1.92 18.62 -13.00
C LEU A 112 2.79 17.49 -12.45
N TRP A 113 4.11 17.53 -12.70
CA TRP A 113 5.02 16.51 -12.18
C TRP A 113 5.27 16.64 -10.68
N PHE A 114 5.28 17.87 -10.13
CA PHE A 114 5.29 18.05 -8.68
C PHE A 114 4.02 17.53 -8.01
N ILE A 115 2.84 17.79 -8.60
CA ILE A 115 1.57 17.25 -8.11
C ILE A 115 1.58 15.72 -8.15
N SER A 116 2.09 15.13 -9.25
CA SER A 116 2.25 13.68 -9.37
C SER A 116 3.15 13.10 -8.28
N LEU A 117 4.33 13.69 -8.07
CA LEU A 117 5.25 13.30 -7.00
C LEU A 117 4.58 13.39 -5.62
N PHE A 118 3.85 14.47 -5.36
CA PHE A 118 3.15 14.68 -4.10
C PHE A 118 2.09 13.59 -3.85
N TYR A 119 1.30 13.25 -4.88
CA TYR A 119 0.33 12.15 -4.78
C TYR A 119 1.00 10.79 -4.54
N ALA A 120 2.12 10.50 -5.22
CA ALA A 120 2.84 9.24 -5.01
C ALA A 120 3.32 9.09 -3.55
N VAL A 121 3.87 10.16 -2.97
CA VAL A 121 4.30 10.18 -1.57
C VAL A 121 3.12 10.02 -0.61
N ILE A 122 2.01 10.71 -0.84
CA ILE A 122 0.80 10.57 -0.01
C ILE A 122 0.26 9.14 -0.07
N ALA A 123 0.19 8.52 -1.27
CA ALA A 123 -0.27 7.15 -1.42
C ALA A 123 0.60 6.17 -0.62
N ALA A 124 1.93 6.35 -0.64
CA ALA A 124 2.87 5.55 0.16
C ALA A 124 2.61 5.69 1.67
N LEU A 125 2.38 6.93 2.14
CA LEU A 125 2.12 7.22 3.55
C LEU A 125 0.77 6.66 4.03
N LEU A 126 -0.25 6.69 3.17
CA LEU A 126 -1.58 6.15 3.47
C LEU A 126 -1.58 4.62 3.49
N GLY A 127 -0.83 3.98 2.60
CA GLY A 127 -0.65 2.52 2.58
C GLY A 127 -0.14 1.99 3.93
N ARG A 128 0.74 2.73 4.61
CA ARG A 128 1.30 2.30 5.90
C ARG A 128 0.27 2.15 7.03
N LYS A 129 -0.84 2.88 6.99
CA LYS A 129 -1.82 2.89 8.10
C LYS A 129 -2.88 1.80 8.02
N GLY A 130 -3.00 1.09 6.89
CA GLY A 130 -3.99 0.02 6.68
C GLY A 130 -5.47 0.44 6.73
N VAL A 131 -5.75 1.75 6.84
CA VAL A 131 -7.13 2.24 7.03
C VAL A 131 -7.86 2.46 5.69
N THR A 132 -7.15 2.62 4.56
CA THR A 132 -7.77 2.99 3.28
C THR A 132 -7.02 2.53 2.03
N ASP A 133 -6.95 1.22 1.79
CA ASP A 133 -6.33 0.67 0.56
C ASP A 133 -6.97 1.24 -0.72
N LYS A 134 -8.29 1.39 -0.73
CA LYS A 134 -9.04 1.97 -1.87
C LYS A 134 -8.61 3.41 -2.16
N LEU A 135 -8.40 4.22 -1.12
CA LEU A 135 -8.00 5.62 -1.28
C LEU A 135 -6.55 5.70 -1.77
N ALA A 136 -5.66 4.86 -1.24
CA ALA A 136 -4.27 4.81 -1.69
C ALA A 136 -4.18 4.46 -3.19
N ASN A 137 -4.99 3.50 -3.65
CA ASN A 137 -5.05 3.16 -5.08
C ASN A 137 -5.57 4.32 -5.94
N ILE A 138 -6.66 4.99 -5.52
CA ILE A 138 -7.19 6.16 -6.26
C ILE A 138 -6.14 7.28 -6.34
N ILE A 139 -5.43 7.56 -5.25
CA ILE A 139 -4.39 8.59 -5.24
C ILE A 139 -3.20 8.18 -6.13
N MET A 140 -2.87 6.89 -6.16
CA MET A 140 -1.83 6.36 -7.06
C MET A 140 -2.24 6.50 -8.53
N ASP A 141 -3.50 6.21 -8.86
CA ASP A 141 -4.04 6.41 -10.22
C ASP A 141 -3.99 7.88 -10.62
N MET A 142 -4.38 8.79 -9.71
CA MET A 142 -4.29 10.24 -9.94
C MET A 142 -2.83 10.70 -10.15
N SER A 143 -1.89 10.17 -9.34
CA SER A 143 -0.46 10.44 -9.51
C SER A 143 0.03 10.04 -10.90
N PHE A 144 -0.33 8.84 -11.36
CA PHE A 144 0.02 8.34 -12.68
C PHE A 144 -0.61 9.19 -13.80
N CYS A 145 -1.89 9.54 -13.68
CA CYS A 145 -2.58 10.37 -14.66
C CYS A 145 -1.94 11.76 -14.78
N SER A 146 -1.64 12.42 -13.67
CA SER A 146 -0.94 13.72 -13.68
C SER A 146 0.45 13.62 -14.31
N LEU A 147 1.19 12.53 -14.08
CA LEU A 147 2.48 12.28 -14.71
C LEU A 147 2.37 12.19 -16.23
N VAL A 148 1.42 11.38 -16.70
CA VAL A 148 1.18 11.15 -18.13
C VAL A 148 0.72 12.45 -18.81
N ILE A 149 -0.18 13.20 -18.20
CA ILE A 149 -0.63 14.50 -18.73
C ILE A 149 0.54 15.48 -18.81
N GLY A 150 1.37 15.59 -17.77
CA GLY A 150 2.57 16.44 -17.80
C GLY A 150 3.54 16.01 -18.90
N GLY A 151 3.73 14.70 -19.09
CA GLY A 151 4.54 14.16 -20.18
C GLY A 151 4.01 14.51 -21.57
N PHE A 152 2.68 14.51 -21.75
CA PHE A 152 2.07 14.96 -23.00
C PHE A 152 2.30 16.44 -23.26
N VAL A 153 2.04 17.29 -22.26
CA VAL A 153 2.27 18.74 -22.39
C VAL A 153 3.73 19.01 -22.76
N PHE A 154 4.67 18.33 -22.10
CA PHE A 154 6.10 18.44 -22.40
C PHE A 154 6.45 18.03 -23.84
N ILE A 155 5.97 16.86 -24.28
CA ILE A 155 6.29 16.34 -25.62
C ILE A 155 5.69 17.22 -26.72
N TRP A 156 4.47 17.72 -26.50
CA TRP A 156 3.84 18.65 -27.45
C TRP A 156 4.52 20.01 -27.48
N ALA A 157 5.15 20.43 -26.38
CA ALA A 157 5.94 21.67 -26.33
C ALA A 157 7.34 21.53 -26.94
N GLU A 158 7.96 20.34 -26.85
CA GLU A 158 9.38 20.13 -27.21
C GLU A 158 9.59 19.47 -28.56
N LYS A 159 8.71 18.55 -28.96
CA LYS A 159 8.98 17.66 -30.09
C LYS A 159 8.21 18.10 -31.33
N PRO A 160 8.80 17.93 -32.53
CA PRO A 160 8.08 18.18 -33.77
C PRO A 160 6.83 17.30 -33.84
N LEU A 161 5.80 17.79 -34.53
CA LEU A 161 4.50 17.11 -34.67
C LEU A 161 4.64 15.66 -35.15
N GLY A 162 5.62 15.38 -36.02
CA GLY A 162 5.92 14.04 -36.52
C GLY A 162 6.31 13.02 -35.44
N VAL A 163 6.74 13.46 -34.26
CA VAL A 163 7.08 12.59 -33.11
C VAL A 163 5.98 12.61 -32.05
N ALA A 164 5.42 13.79 -31.76
CA ALA A 164 4.39 13.93 -30.72
C ALA A 164 3.11 13.14 -31.03
N ILE A 165 2.67 13.15 -32.29
CA ILE A 165 1.46 12.45 -32.75
C ILE A 165 1.59 10.92 -32.59
N PRO A 166 2.60 10.23 -33.18
CA PRO A 166 2.70 8.77 -33.04
C PRO A 166 2.92 8.35 -31.59
N PHE A 167 3.64 9.14 -30.78
CA PHE A 167 3.79 8.88 -29.35
C PHE A 167 2.44 8.92 -28.62
N THR A 168 1.61 9.93 -28.91
CA THR A 168 0.26 10.05 -28.33
C THR A 168 -0.66 8.91 -28.76
N ILE A 169 -0.60 8.50 -30.03
CA ILE A 169 -1.36 7.37 -30.53
C ILE A 169 -0.89 6.07 -29.84
N ALA A 170 0.42 5.84 -29.72
CA ALA A 170 0.95 4.65 -29.08
C ALA A 170 0.51 4.54 -27.60
N ILE A 171 0.63 5.62 -26.83
CA ILE A 171 0.14 5.65 -25.45
C ILE A 171 -1.38 5.47 -25.40
N GLY A 172 -2.14 6.14 -26.27
CA GLY A 172 -3.59 5.99 -26.34
C GLY A 172 -4.01 4.54 -26.60
N ILE A 173 -3.32 3.84 -27.51
CA ILE A 173 -3.55 2.42 -27.76
C ILE A 173 -3.24 1.59 -26.51
N VAL A 174 -2.12 1.84 -25.84
CA VAL A 174 -1.78 1.12 -24.59
C VAL A 174 -2.85 1.35 -23.52
N LEU A 175 -3.31 2.59 -23.34
CA LEU A 175 -4.36 2.93 -22.36
C LEU A 175 -5.71 2.30 -22.69
N ILE A 176 -6.07 2.16 -23.97
CA ILE A 176 -7.30 1.49 -24.41
C ILE A 176 -7.17 -0.03 -24.26
N LEU A 177 -6.02 -0.61 -24.57
CA LEU A 177 -5.79 -2.05 -24.49
C LEU A 177 -5.60 -2.52 -23.05
N TYR A 178 -5.06 -1.70 -22.16
CA TYR A 178 -4.82 -2.04 -20.76
C TYR A 178 -6.07 -2.59 -20.04
N PRO A 179 -7.23 -1.91 -20.03
CA PRO A 179 -8.43 -2.46 -19.40
C PRO A 179 -8.89 -3.73 -20.11
N ILE A 180 -8.80 -3.81 -21.45
CA ILE A 180 -9.21 -5.02 -22.19
C ILE A 180 -8.40 -6.24 -21.75
N VAL A 181 -7.09 -6.07 -21.55
CA VAL A 181 -6.20 -7.12 -21.04
C VAL A 181 -6.50 -7.42 -19.57
N ALA A 182 -6.66 -6.38 -18.74
CA ALA A 182 -6.93 -6.53 -17.31
C ALA A 182 -8.28 -7.23 -17.04
N TYR A 183 -9.34 -6.88 -17.79
CA TYR A 183 -10.65 -7.53 -17.70
C TYR A 183 -10.65 -8.98 -18.20
N ARG A 184 -9.63 -9.39 -18.97
CA ARG A 184 -9.52 -10.76 -19.50
C ARG A 184 -8.73 -11.69 -18.59
N ALA A 185 -8.19 -11.19 -17.47
CA ALA A 185 -7.58 -12.05 -16.47
C ALA A 185 -8.67 -12.97 -15.87
N PRO A 186 -8.59 -14.30 -16.08
CA PRO A 186 -9.66 -15.20 -15.70
C PRO A 186 -9.82 -15.21 -14.17
N GLU A 187 -11.05 -15.07 -13.71
CA GLU A 187 -11.45 -15.16 -12.28
C GLU A 187 -11.14 -16.53 -11.64
N ASN A 188 -10.63 -17.49 -12.42
CA ASN A 188 -10.46 -18.89 -12.02
C ASN A 188 -9.14 -19.19 -11.28
N VAL A 189 -8.51 -18.19 -10.65
CA VAL A 189 -7.29 -18.38 -9.81
C VAL A 189 -7.48 -17.85 -8.38
N MET A 190 -8.72 -17.68 -7.93
CA MET A 190 -9.04 -17.53 -6.50
C MET A 190 -9.70 -18.78 -5.95
#